data_AF-A0AB34KSP6-F1
#
_entry.id   AF-A0AB34KSP6-F1
#
_cell.length_a   1.000
_cell.length_b   1.000
_cell.length_c   1.000
_cell.angle_alpha   90.00
_cell.angle_beta   90.00
_cell.angle_gamma   90.00
#
_symmetry.space_group_name_H-M   'P 1'
#
loop_
_entity.id
_entity.type
_entity.pdbx_description
1 polymer ?
#
loop_
_entity_poly.entity_id
_entity_poly.type
_entity_poly.pdbx_seq_one_letter_code
_entity_poly.pdbx_strand_id
1 'polypeptide(L)'
;MARSVSRQRVIVRQSYYWPDQQLNFWIIIMLATGGVLIGVFAQFIVIQNTLGGLGIPWIMPFGISVGSLTVLFIWLMLVLIWQRRLLPGVVMLGSFILLVLYITGVIATAIQLFGPEGNINGNCQTYVFGNRQNRLDLNTLAWLQQQSICQQWQAAFAFWIIGAVFLVWMLVLGGMVARGGIGER
;
A
#
# COMPACT_ATOMS: atom_id res chain seq x y z
N MET A 1 -10.64 -45.65 -48.19
CA MET A 1 -11.55 -44.90 -47.30
C MET A 1 -10.74 -44.36 -46.13
N ALA A 2 -10.43 -43.06 -46.12
CA ALA A 2 -9.67 -42.43 -45.04
C ALA A 2 -10.66 -41.79 -44.03
N ARG A 3 -10.69 -42.30 -42.80
CA ARG A 3 -11.44 -41.66 -41.70
C ARG A 3 -10.61 -40.48 -41.18
N SER A 4 -11.07 -39.25 -41.41
CA SER A 4 -10.53 -38.08 -40.74
C SER A 4 -10.94 -38.13 -39.27
N VAL A 5 -9.98 -38.35 -38.38
CA VAL A 5 -10.18 -38.26 -36.93
C VAL A 5 -10.14 -36.77 -36.58
N SER A 6 -11.31 -36.15 -36.41
CA SER A 6 -11.36 -34.77 -35.88
C SER A 6 -10.97 -34.80 -34.41
N ARG A 7 -9.75 -34.35 -34.10
CA ARG A 7 -9.35 -34.05 -32.71
C ARG A 7 -10.17 -32.85 -32.24
N GLN A 8 -11.29 -33.11 -31.57
CA GLN A 8 -12.03 -32.07 -30.86
C GLN A 8 -11.14 -31.60 -29.69
N ARG A 9 -10.54 -30.42 -29.83
CA ARG A 9 -9.74 -29.80 -28.77
C ARG A 9 -10.69 -29.41 -27.65
N VAL A 10 -10.75 -30.23 -26.61
CA VAL A 10 -11.45 -29.88 -25.36
C VAL A 10 -10.67 -28.72 -24.75
N ILE A 11 -11.18 -27.50 -24.92
CA ILE A 11 -10.65 -26.32 -24.24
C ILE A 11 -11.13 -26.42 -22.80
N VAL A 12 -10.32 -27.03 -21.94
CA VAL A 12 -10.56 -27.03 -20.50
C VAL A 12 -10.33 -25.59 -20.02
N ARG A 13 -11.42 -24.85 -19.80
CA ARG A 13 -11.37 -23.57 -19.10
C ARG A 13 -10.97 -23.88 -17.66
N GLN A 14 -9.69 -23.72 -17.32
CA GLN A 14 -9.27 -23.78 -15.93
C GLN A 14 -9.85 -22.58 -15.18
N SER A 15 -10.84 -22.83 -14.34
CA SER A 15 -11.29 -21.87 -13.34
C SER A 15 -10.33 -21.93 -12.16
N TYR A 16 -9.57 -20.85 -11.95
CA TYR A 16 -8.76 -20.72 -10.73
C TYR A 16 -9.67 -20.51 -9.53
N TYR A 17 -9.60 -21.40 -8.54
CA TYR A 17 -10.30 -21.25 -7.28
C TYR A 17 -9.46 -20.39 -6.34
N TRP A 18 -10.01 -19.23 -5.93
CA TRP A 18 -9.37 -18.32 -4.99
C TRP A 18 -10.04 -18.45 -3.63
N PRO A 19 -9.30 -18.38 -2.52
CA PRO A 19 -9.88 -18.36 -1.19
C PRO A 19 -10.58 -17.02 -0.92
N ASP A 20 -11.91 -16.98 -1.08
CA ASP A 20 -12.71 -15.75 -1.03
C ASP A 20 -12.49 -14.92 0.25
N GLN A 21 -12.43 -15.58 1.42
CA GLN A 21 -12.23 -14.87 2.69
C GLN A 21 -10.85 -14.21 2.79
N GLN A 22 -9.79 -14.91 2.37
CA GLN A 22 -8.43 -14.37 2.41
C GLN A 22 -8.28 -13.22 1.42
N LEU A 23 -8.88 -13.35 0.23
CA LEU A 23 -8.84 -12.31 -0.80
C LEU A 23 -9.57 -11.04 -0.34
N ASN A 24 -10.77 -11.18 0.23
CA ASN A 24 -11.54 -10.04 0.72
C ASN A 24 -10.84 -9.32 1.89
N PHE A 25 -10.26 -10.08 2.82
CA PHE A 25 -9.47 -9.53 3.92
C PHE A 25 -8.26 -8.74 3.40
N TRP A 26 -7.55 -9.30 2.42
CA TRP A 26 -6.43 -8.63 1.78
C TRP A 26 -6.85 -7.31 1.10
N ILE A 27 -7.96 -7.32 0.35
CA ILE A 27 -8.49 -6.14 -0.33
C ILE A 27 -8.77 -4.99 0.67
N ILE A 28 -9.43 -5.29 1.79
CA ILE A 28 -9.79 -4.28 2.79
C ILE A 28 -8.52 -3.64 3.39
N ILE A 29 -7.54 -4.46 3.76
CA ILE A 29 -6.30 -3.97 4.36
C ILE A 29 -5.49 -3.14 3.38
N MET A 30 -5.37 -3.58 2.13
CA MET A 30 -4.63 -2.83 1.12
C MET A 30 -5.34 -1.55 0.70
N LEU A 31 -6.68 -1.52 0.72
CA LEU A 31 -7.44 -0.31 0.46
C LEU A 31 -7.28 0.70 1.59
N ALA A 32 -7.30 0.24 2.85
CA ALA A 32 -6.98 1.07 4.01
C ALA A 32 -5.55 1.61 3.91
N THR A 33 -4.59 0.76 3.54
CA THR A 33 -3.18 1.13 3.39
C THR A 33 -3.00 2.20 2.30
N GLY A 34 -3.54 1.98 1.11
CA GLY A 34 -3.49 2.95 0.01
C GLY A 34 -4.17 4.27 0.37
N GLY A 35 -5.34 4.22 1.03
CA GLY A 35 -6.06 5.40 1.50
C GLY A 35 -5.30 6.22 2.55
N VAL A 36 -4.66 5.55 3.51
CA VAL A 36 -3.83 6.22 4.53
C VAL A 36 -2.62 6.91 3.88
N LEU A 37 -1.93 6.23 2.94
CA LEU A 37 -0.80 6.84 2.24
C LEU A 37 -1.24 8.09 1.46
N ILE A 38 -2.32 8.01 0.68
CA ILE A 38 -2.85 9.17 -0.06
C ILE A 38 -3.20 10.30 0.92
N GLY A 39 -3.94 10.01 1.99
CA GLY A 39 -4.42 11.00 2.93
C GLY A 39 -3.30 11.71 3.69
N VAL A 40 -2.34 10.95 4.23
CA VAL A 40 -1.21 11.50 4.99
C VAL A 40 -0.31 12.34 4.10
N PHE A 41 0.10 11.81 2.93
CA PHE A 41 0.99 12.56 2.04
C PHE A 41 0.31 13.77 1.39
N ALA A 42 -1.01 13.71 1.13
CA ALA A 42 -1.76 14.88 0.68
C ALA A 42 -1.77 15.98 1.75
N GLN A 43 -1.96 15.63 3.03
CA GLN A 43 -1.87 16.62 4.10
C GLN A 43 -0.48 17.23 4.23
N PHE A 44 0.58 16.44 4.09
CA PHE A 44 1.94 16.98 4.09
C PHE A 44 2.19 17.97 2.96
N ILE A 45 1.64 17.75 1.76
CA ILE A 45 1.74 18.71 0.65
C ILE A 45 1.02 20.02 0.99
N VAL A 46 -0.20 19.96 1.57
CA VAL A 46 -0.93 21.18 1.97
C VAL A 46 -0.13 21.98 3.01
N ILE A 47 0.45 21.29 3.99
CA ILE A 47 1.29 21.91 5.03
C ILE A 47 2.52 22.57 4.40
N GLN A 48 3.23 21.87 3.50
CA GLN A 48 4.41 22.41 2.81
C GLN A 48 4.09 23.62 1.94
N ASN A 49 2.98 23.59 1.20
CA ASN A 49 2.53 24.72 0.38
C ASN A 49 2.21 25.96 1.23
N THR A 50 1.74 25.77 2.46
CA THR A 50 1.46 26.87 3.40
C THR A 50 2.74 27.44 4.00
N LEU A 51 3.76 26.61 4.19
CA LEU A 51 5.07 27.01 4.74
C LEU A 51 5.97 27.71 3.70
N GLY A 52 5.60 27.71 2.42
CA GLY A 52 5.98 28.71 1.40
C GLY A 52 7.45 28.82 0.99
N GLY A 53 8.39 28.17 1.68
CA GLY A 53 9.84 28.37 1.49
C GLY A 53 10.68 27.11 1.27
N LEU A 54 10.10 25.92 1.41
CA LEU A 54 10.81 24.64 1.27
C LEU A 54 10.23 23.90 0.08
N GLY A 55 11.07 23.51 -0.88
CA GLY A 55 10.63 22.71 -2.02
C GLY A 55 9.97 21.41 -1.55
N ILE A 56 8.91 20.97 -2.23
CA ILE A 56 8.17 19.76 -1.84
C ILE A 56 9.09 18.53 -1.98
N PRO A 57 9.36 17.80 -0.89
CA PRO A 57 10.14 16.58 -0.97
C PRO A 57 9.48 15.55 -1.88
N TRP A 58 10.26 14.94 -2.79
CA TRP A 58 9.77 13.98 -3.79
C TRP A 58 8.98 12.80 -3.19
N ILE A 59 9.23 12.46 -1.93
CA ILE A 59 8.52 11.37 -1.25
C ILE A 59 7.01 11.63 -1.13
N MET A 60 6.61 12.91 -1.05
CA MET A 60 5.21 13.27 -0.86
C MET A 60 4.37 12.94 -2.10
N PRO A 61 4.71 13.46 -3.30
CA PRO A 61 4.02 13.04 -4.53
C PRO A 61 4.24 11.56 -4.85
N PHE A 62 5.38 10.97 -4.44
CA PHE A 62 5.61 9.53 -4.57
C PHE A 62 4.62 8.71 -3.74
N GLY A 63 4.39 9.06 -2.48
CA GLY A 63 3.44 8.34 -1.63
C GLY A 63 1.99 8.43 -2.14
N ILE A 64 1.60 9.59 -2.69
CA ILE A 64 0.28 9.75 -3.33
C ILE A 64 0.18 8.90 -4.59
N SER A 65 1.20 8.88 -5.44
CA SER A 65 1.16 8.10 -6.68
C SER A 65 1.11 6.60 -6.42
N VAL A 66 1.92 6.09 -5.49
CA VAL A 66 1.90 4.67 -5.11
C VAL A 66 0.62 4.28 -4.38
N GLY A 67 0.12 5.12 -3.48
CA GLY A 67 -1.19 4.92 -2.85
C GLY A 67 -2.32 4.88 -3.88
N SER A 68 -2.30 5.77 -4.86
CA SER A 68 -3.28 5.81 -5.96
C SER A 68 -3.19 4.58 -6.85
N LEU A 69 -1.97 4.15 -7.22
CA LEU A 69 -1.72 2.91 -7.94
C LEU A 69 -2.25 1.68 -7.18
N THR A 70 -2.11 1.66 -5.85
CA THR A 70 -2.65 0.60 -5.00
C THR A 70 -4.18 0.55 -5.07
N VAL A 71 -4.83 1.70 -4.91
CA VAL A 71 -6.30 1.80 -5.00
C VAL A 71 -6.80 1.40 -6.39
N LEU A 72 -6.12 1.86 -7.45
CA LEU A 72 -6.44 1.49 -8.83
C LEU A 72 -6.25 -0.02 -9.07
N PHE A 73 -5.19 -0.62 -8.53
CA PHE A 73 -4.96 -2.06 -8.64
C PHE A 73 -6.07 -2.87 -7.96
N ILE A 74 -6.53 -2.43 -6.79
CA ILE A 74 -7.67 -3.06 -6.10
C ILE A 74 -8.96 -2.93 -6.91
N TRP A 75 -9.24 -1.76 -7.47
CA TRP A 75 -10.39 -1.55 -8.37
C TRP A 75 -10.33 -2.48 -9.58
N LEU A 76 -9.17 -2.62 -10.22
CA LEU A 76 -8.96 -3.55 -11.32
C LEU A 76 -9.23 -4.99 -10.87
N MET A 77 -8.75 -5.40 -9.70
CA MET A 77 -9.02 -6.73 -9.15
C MET A 77 -10.52 -6.97 -8.95
N LEU A 78 -11.25 -6.02 -8.35
CA LEU A 78 -12.70 -6.14 -8.14
C LEU A 78 -13.45 -6.33 -9.48
N VAL A 79 -13.05 -5.60 -10.53
CA VAL A 79 -13.60 -5.78 -11.88
C VAL A 79 -13.31 -7.18 -12.43
N LEU A 80 -12.10 -7.71 -12.21
CA LEU A 80 -11.72 -9.07 -12.65
C LEU A 80 -12.49 -10.16 -11.87
N ILE A 81 -12.76 -9.94 -10.58
CA ILE A 81 -13.61 -10.82 -9.75
C ILE A 81 -15.03 -10.83 -10.34
N TRP A 82 -15.58 -9.66 -10.65
CA TRP A 82 -16.92 -9.54 -11.23
C TRP A 82 -17.05 -10.27 -12.57
N GLN A 83 -15.98 -10.26 -13.39
CA GLN A 83 -15.91 -11.01 -14.65
C GLN A 83 -15.59 -12.51 -14.49
N ARG A 84 -15.37 -13.00 -13.26
CA ARG A 84 -14.91 -14.36 -12.95
C ARG A 84 -13.65 -14.77 -13.71
N ARG A 85 -12.77 -13.82 -14.02
CA ARG A 85 -11.53 -14.01 -14.80
C ARG A 85 -10.31 -13.53 -14.03
N LEU A 86 -10.19 -13.94 -12.77
CA LEU A 86 -9.05 -13.55 -11.96
C LEU A 86 -7.82 -14.37 -12.35
N LEU A 87 -7.03 -13.79 -13.26
CA LEU A 87 -5.81 -14.38 -13.79
C LEU A 87 -4.67 -14.25 -12.77
N PRO A 88 -4.10 -15.36 -12.27
CA PRO A 88 -3.05 -15.29 -11.24
C PRO A 88 -1.80 -14.56 -11.71
N GLY A 89 -1.50 -14.59 -13.01
CA GLY A 89 -0.36 -13.87 -13.58
C GLY A 89 -0.46 -12.35 -13.42
N VAL A 90 -1.63 -11.76 -13.64
CA VAL A 90 -1.85 -10.30 -13.51
C VAL A 90 -1.71 -9.88 -12.05
N VAL A 91 -2.27 -10.68 -11.13
CA VAL A 91 -2.20 -10.40 -9.70
C VAL A 91 -0.77 -10.50 -9.18
N MET A 92 -0.01 -11.52 -9.60
CA MET A 92 1.39 -11.65 -9.21
C MET A 92 2.25 -10.51 -9.76
N LEU A 93 2.10 -10.18 -11.04
CA LEU A 93 2.88 -9.09 -11.65
C LEU A 93 2.56 -7.73 -11.01
N GLY A 94 1.28 -7.43 -10.79
CA GLY A 94 0.86 -6.20 -10.12
C GLY A 94 1.35 -6.13 -8.68
N SER A 95 1.27 -7.24 -7.93
CA SER A 95 1.77 -7.31 -6.55
C SER A 95 3.28 -7.13 -6.49
N PHE A 96 4.04 -7.67 -7.45
CA PHE A 96 5.49 -7.51 -7.51
C PHE A 96 5.91 -6.06 -7.79
N ILE A 97 5.28 -5.40 -8.76
CA ILE A 97 5.55 -3.99 -9.07
C ILE A 97 5.25 -3.12 -7.87
N LEU A 98 4.08 -3.30 -7.25
CA LEU A 98 3.72 -2.56 -6.05
C LEU A 98 4.68 -2.87 -4.89
N LEU A 99 5.14 -4.11 -4.73
CA LEU A 99 6.09 -4.46 -3.66
C LEU A 99 7.37 -3.64 -3.76
N VAL A 100 7.95 -3.51 -4.95
CA VAL A 100 9.16 -2.70 -5.17
C VAL A 100 8.89 -1.23 -4.80
N LEU A 101 7.74 -0.69 -5.21
CA LEU A 101 7.34 0.69 -4.89
C LEU A 101 7.08 0.89 -3.39
N TYR A 102 6.58 -0.12 -2.68
CA TYR A 102 6.40 -0.05 -1.24
C TYR A 102 7.73 -0.09 -0.50
N ILE A 103 8.67 -0.93 -0.94
CA ILE A 103 10.02 -0.99 -0.37
C ILE A 103 10.75 0.34 -0.54
N THR A 104 10.67 0.97 -1.71
CA THR A 104 11.28 2.30 -1.91
C THR A 104 10.62 3.35 -1.00
N GLY A 105 9.30 3.28 -0.80
CA GLY A 105 8.57 4.09 0.18
C GLY A 105 9.06 3.89 1.62
N VAL A 106 9.24 2.64 2.06
CA VAL A 106 9.80 2.30 3.39
C VAL A 106 11.19 2.94 3.57
N ILE A 107 12.08 2.76 2.60
CA ILE A 107 13.46 3.26 2.71
C ILE A 107 13.47 4.79 2.77
N ALA A 108 12.74 5.44 1.87
CA ALA A 108 12.72 6.89 1.80
C ALA A 108 12.09 7.53 3.06
N THR A 109 11.02 6.91 3.61
CA THR A 109 10.41 7.38 4.87
C THR A 109 11.31 7.10 6.07
N ALA A 110 12.03 5.97 6.10
CA ALA A 110 13.01 5.67 7.15
C ALA A 110 14.13 6.71 7.21
N ILE A 111 14.66 7.13 6.05
CA ILE A 111 15.70 8.16 5.98
C ILE A 111 15.21 9.50 6.53
N GLN A 112 13.95 9.86 6.30
CA GLN A 112 13.41 11.11 6.84
C GLN A 112 13.09 11.02 8.33
N LEU A 113 12.63 9.85 8.79
CA LEU A 113 12.24 9.65 10.18
C LEU A 113 13.46 9.51 11.10
N PHE A 114 14.47 8.77 10.67
CA PHE A 114 15.64 8.39 11.48
C PHE A 114 16.99 8.90 10.95
N GLY A 115 17.02 9.51 9.76
CA GLY A 115 18.27 10.00 9.18
C GLY A 115 18.78 11.28 9.88
N PRO A 116 20.09 11.58 9.73
CA PRO A 116 20.74 12.68 10.45
C PRO A 116 20.20 14.07 10.07
N GLU A 117 19.83 14.30 8.80
CA GLU A 117 19.24 15.57 8.37
C GLU A 117 17.71 15.63 8.53
N GLY A 118 17.03 14.48 8.44
CA GLY A 118 15.58 14.38 8.55
C GLY A 118 15.09 14.43 10.01
N ASN A 119 15.75 13.67 10.89
CA ASN A 119 15.52 13.47 12.32
C ASN A 119 14.14 13.88 12.87
N ILE A 120 13.06 13.50 12.16
CA ILE A 120 11.69 13.85 12.54
C ILE A 120 11.41 13.20 13.90
N ASN A 121 11.86 11.97 14.11
CA ASN A 121 11.65 11.25 15.36
C ASN A 121 12.31 11.95 16.56
N GLY A 122 13.54 12.45 16.42
CA GLY A 122 14.24 13.20 17.48
C GLY A 122 13.57 14.55 17.78
N ASN A 123 13.09 15.24 16.74
CA ASN A 123 12.30 16.46 16.91
C ASN A 123 10.97 16.18 17.61
N CYS A 124 10.26 15.11 17.23
CA CYS A 124 9.04 14.68 17.91
C CYS A 124 9.29 14.33 19.39
N GLN A 125 10.40 13.67 19.70
CA GLN A 125 10.77 13.37 21.09
C GLN A 125 11.03 14.64 21.90
N THR A 126 11.73 15.61 21.32
CA THR A 126 12.13 16.84 22.02
C THR A 126 10.96 17.81 22.19
N TYR A 127 10.21 18.07 21.12
CA TYR A 127 9.20 19.12 21.09
C TYR A 127 7.78 18.65 21.44
N VAL A 128 7.46 17.37 21.23
CA VAL A 128 6.13 16.82 21.52
C VAL A 128 6.13 16.02 22.81
N PHE A 129 6.91 14.94 22.88
CA PHE A 129 6.87 14.01 24.02
C PHE A 129 7.55 14.56 25.27
N GLY A 130 8.59 15.38 25.11
CA GLY A 130 9.32 16.04 26.21
C GLY A 130 8.69 17.33 26.74
N ASN A 131 7.75 17.94 26.01
CA ASN A 131 7.22 19.28 26.35
C ASN A 131 5.69 19.34 26.24
N ARG A 132 5.00 18.48 27.00
CA ARG A 132 3.53 18.37 26.98
C ARG A 132 2.85 19.67 27.44
N GLN A 133 2.03 20.24 26.57
CA GLN A 133 1.19 21.40 26.87
C GLN A 133 -0.24 20.93 27.19
N ASN A 134 -0.88 21.52 28.21
CA ASN A 134 -2.21 21.13 28.69
C ASN A 134 -3.14 22.33 28.94
N ARG A 135 -2.84 23.50 28.36
CA ARG A 135 -3.60 24.75 28.57
C ARG A 135 -4.47 25.08 27.36
N LEU A 136 -5.50 25.90 27.55
CA LEU A 136 -6.35 26.40 26.47
C LEU A 136 -5.71 27.65 25.85
N ASP A 137 -4.56 27.47 25.20
CA ASP A 137 -3.80 28.55 24.57
C ASP A 137 -3.33 28.18 23.15
N LEU A 138 -2.92 29.20 22.37
CA LEU A 138 -2.44 29.02 21.00
C LEU A 138 -1.20 28.12 20.93
N ASN A 139 -0.39 28.09 21.99
CA ASN A 139 0.79 27.21 22.10
C ASN A 139 0.38 25.74 22.18
N THR A 140 -0.67 25.41 22.92
CA THR A 140 -1.20 24.04 22.98
C THR A 140 -1.78 23.61 21.63
N LEU A 141 -2.42 24.52 20.87
CA LEU A 141 -2.87 24.21 19.51
C LEU A 141 -1.70 23.90 18.57
N ALA A 142 -0.62 24.68 18.63
CA ALA A 142 0.59 24.43 17.85
C ALA A 142 1.24 23.08 18.23
N TRP A 143 1.28 22.76 19.53
CA TRP A 143 1.77 21.47 20.02
C TRP A 143 0.91 20.29 19.54
N LEU A 144 -0.43 20.40 19.57
CA LEU A 144 -1.35 19.38 19.04
C LEU A 144 -1.14 19.15 17.54
N GLN A 145 -0.90 20.22 16.78
CA GLN A 145 -0.59 20.11 15.36
C GLN A 145 0.74 19.37 15.12
N GLN A 146 1.78 19.70 15.89
CA GLN A 146 3.07 18.98 15.83
C GLN A 146 2.92 17.50 16.21
N GLN A 147 2.13 17.20 17.24
CA GLN A 147 1.84 15.83 17.63
C GLN A 147 1.14 15.05 16.51
N SER A 148 0.14 15.65 15.86
CA SER A 148 -0.56 15.05 14.72
C SER A 148 0.40 14.72 13.58
N ILE A 149 1.32 15.64 13.23
CA ILE A 149 2.33 15.41 12.20
C ILE A 149 3.25 14.23 12.56
N CYS A 150 3.74 14.17 13.80
CA CYS A 150 4.58 13.08 14.29
C CYS A 150 3.90 11.71 14.19
N GLN A 151 2.63 11.63 14.60
CA GLN A 151 1.84 10.40 14.53
C GLN A 151 1.56 9.98 13.08
N GLN A 152 1.32 10.94 12.18
CA GLN A 152 1.13 10.66 10.76
C GLN A 152 2.38 10.10 10.10
N TRP A 153 3.58 10.59 10.44
CA TRP A 153 4.85 10.03 9.95
C TRP A 153 5.05 8.58 10.39
N GLN A 154 4.80 8.28 11.66
CA GLN A 154 4.88 6.92 12.19
C GLN A 154 3.83 6.00 11.56
N ALA A 155 2.60 6.49 11.38
CA ALA A 155 1.54 5.77 10.70
C ALA A 155 1.94 5.46 9.24
N ALA A 156 2.39 6.45 8.47
CA ALA A 156 2.82 6.24 7.09
C ALA A 156 3.93 5.18 7.00
N PHE A 157 4.94 5.26 7.88
CA PHE A 157 6.01 4.25 7.94
C PHE A 157 5.47 2.84 8.23
N ALA A 158 4.58 2.70 9.20
CA ALA A 158 3.96 1.42 9.53
C ALA A 158 3.13 0.87 8.37
N PHE A 159 2.33 1.73 7.70
CA PHE A 159 1.49 1.32 6.56
C PHE A 159 2.31 0.93 5.32
N TRP A 160 3.49 1.52 5.11
CA TRP A 160 4.42 1.03 4.09
C TRP A 160 4.88 -0.41 4.37
N ILE A 161 5.22 -0.73 5.63
CA ILE A 161 5.63 -2.09 6.02
C ILE A 161 4.46 -3.08 5.90
N ILE A 162 3.29 -2.71 6.44
CA ILE A 162 2.09 -3.53 6.37
C ILE A 162 1.76 -3.85 4.91
N GLY A 163 1.72 -2.83 4.04
CA GLY A 163 1.48 -3.04 2.62
C GLY A 163 2.50 -3.97 1.95
N ALA A 164 3.79 -3.81 2.26
CA ALA A 164 4.83 -4.69 1.73
C ALA A 164 4.63 -6.16 2.12
N VAL A 165 4.31 -6.42 3.40
CA VAL A 165 4.06 -7.79 3.89
C VAL A 165 2.83 -8.40 3.21
N PHE A 166 1.74 -7.64 3.09
CA PHE A 166 0.52 -8.12 2.43
C PHE A 166 0.72 -8.33 0.93
N LEU A 167 1.55 -7.54 0.26
CA LEU A 167 1.91 -7.76 -1.15
C LEU A 167 2.75 -9.04 -1.34
N VAL A 168 3.69 -9.33 -0.44
CA VAL A 168 4.42 -10.61 -0.43
C VAL A 168 3.45 -11.77 -0.22
N TRP A 169 2.50 -11.64 0.70
CA TRP A 169 1.47 -12.66 0.91
C TRP A 169 0.68 -12.93 -0.38
N MET A 170 0.26 -11.90 -1.12
CA MET A 170 -0.45 -12.10 -2.39
C MET A 170 0.39 -12.75 -3.49
N LEU A 171 1.70 -12.49 -3.53
CA LEU A 171 2.60 -13.22 -4.43
C LEU A 171 2.59 -14.72 -4.11
N VAL A 172 2.63 -15.08 -2.84
CA VAL A 172 2.57 -16.48 -2.40
C VAL A 172 1.21 -17.10 -2.73
N LEU A 173 0.10 -16.44 -2.39
CA LEU A 173 -1.25 -16.94 -2.72
C LEU A 173 -1.46 -17.11 -4.22
N GLY A 174 -1.05 -16.13 -5.01
CA GLY A 174 -1.08 -16.23 -6.46
C GLY A 174 -0.26 -17.42 -6.96
N GLY A 175 0.93 -17.64 -6.40
CA GLY A 175 1.79 -18.78 -6.70
C GLY A 175 1.14 -20.13 -6.37
N MET A 176 0.47 -20.24 -5.21
CA MET A 176 -0.29 -21.44 -4.82
C MET A 176 -1.44 -21.72 -5.79
N VAL A 177 -2.21 -20.69 -6.15
CA VAL A 177 -3.35 -20.80 -7.08
C VAL A 177 -2.87 -21.18 -8.49
N ALA A 178 -1.76 -20.61 -8.96
CA ALA A 178 -1.19 -20.93 -10.27
C ALA A 178 -0.69 -22.39 -10.38
N ARG A 179 -0.24 -22.97 -9.26
CA ARG A 179 0.20 -24.37 -9.17
C ARG A 179 -0.94 -25.37 -8.98
N GLY A 180 -2.19 -24.92 -8.90
CA GLY A 180 -3.37 -25.78 -8.74
C GLY A 180 -3.59 -26.35 -7.33
N GLY A 181 -2.96 -25.76 -6.30
CA GLY A 181 -2.85 -26.33 -4.96
C GLY A 181 -4.12 -26.36 -4.08
N ILE A 182 -5.32 -26.19 -4.63
CA ILE A 182 -6.59 -26.33 -3.86
C ILE A 182 -7.59 -27.19 -4.66
N GLY A 183 -7.11 -28.31 -5.21
CA GLY A 183 -7.90 -29.19 -6.08
C GLY A 183 -7.57 -30.68 -5.97
N GLU A 184 -6.90 -31.12 -4.91
CA GLU A 184 -6.87 -32.54 -4.51
C GLU A 184 -7.33 -32.68 -3.06
N ARG A 185 -8.65 -32.61 -2.89
CA ARG A 185 -9.47 -33.37 -1.92
C ARG A 185 -10.94 -33.08 -2.18
#